data_AF-A0A4R6KEZ3-F1
#
_entry.id   AF-A0A4R6KEZ3-F1
#
_cell.length_a   1.000
_cell.length_b   1.000
_cell.length_c   1.000
_cell.angle_alpha   90.00
_cell.angle_beta   90.00
_cell.angle_gamma   90.00
#
_symmetry.space_group_name_H-M   'P 1'
#
loop_
_entity.id
_entity.type
_entity.pdbx_description
1 polymer ?
#
loop_
_entity_poly.entity_id
_entity_poly.type
_entity_poly.pdbx_seq_one_letter_code
_entity_poly.pdbx_strand_id
1 'polypeptide(L)' 'MTGIVAEGTVWSSGQVALYWPGQPVATSLWASVDDLLAVHGHGGWTSVEWIDKGNDWHIHDTAECVEYDNGAIWVH' A
#
# COMPACT_ATOMS: atom_id res chain seq x y z
N MET A 1 -5.18 -19.48 2.05
CA MET A 1 -3.83 -19.14 1.57
C MET A 1 -3.66 -17.67 1.87
N THR A 2 -2.62 -17.29 2.61
CA THR A 2 -2.25 -15.88 2.80
C THR A 2 -1.37 -15.47 1.62
N GLY A 3 -1.69 -14.38 0.95
CA GLY A 3 -0.96 -13.92 -0.22
C GLY A 3 -1.31 -12.47 -0.51
N ILE A 4 -0.41 -11.76 -1.18
CA ILE A 4 -0.63 -10.35 -1.52
C ILE A 4 -1.86 -10.23 -2.42
N VAL A 5 -2.84 -9.46 -1.97
CA VAL A 5 -4.08 -9.19 -2.73
C VAL A 5 -4.07 -7.84 -3.42
N ALA A 6 -3.23 -6.90 -2.96
CA ALA A 6 -3.03 -5.59 -3.56
C ALA A 6 -1.69 -4.96 -3.17
N GLU A 7 -1.22 -4.05 -4.00
CA GLU A 7 -0.04 -3.20 -3.78
C GLU A 7 -0.41 -1.73 -3.99
N GLY A 8 0.26 -0.80 -3.32
CA GLY A 8 -0.10 0.61 -3.44
C GLY A 8 0.83 1.56 -2.71
N THR A 9 0.37 2.80 -2.54
CA THR A 9 1.12 3.87 -1.85
C THR A 9 0.19 4.70 -0.98
N VAL A 10 0.73 5.24 0.11
CA VAL A 10 0.10 6.33 0.87
C VAL A 10 0.89 7.59 0.66
N TRP A 11 0.19 8.62 0.20
CA TRP A 11 0.80 9.94 0.11
C TRP A 11 0.88 10.57 1.49
N SER A 12 1.77 11.56 1.66
CA SER A 12 1.92 12.31 2.91
C SER A 12 0.64 13.03 3.38
N SER A 13 -0.36 13.17 2.51
CA SER A 13 -1.71 13.63 2.85
C SER A 13 -2.57 12.59 3.57
N GLY A 14 -2.13 11.33 3.65
CA GLY A 14 -2.86 10.18 4.19
C GLY A 14 -3.73 9.44 3.17
N GLN A 15 -3.90 9.98 1.96
CA GLN A 15 -4.66 9.34 0.90
C GLN A 15 -3.94 8.11 0.34
N VAL A 16 -4.71 7.14 -0.18
CA VAL A 16 -4.19 5.85 -0.62
C VAL A 16 -4.56 5.57 -2.08
N ALA A 17 -3.62 5.06 -2.87
CA ALA A 17 -3.90 4.35 -4.11
C ALA A 17 -3.53 2.88 -3.97
N LEU A 18 -4.42 2.00 -4.40
CA LEU A 18 -4.17 0.56 -4.50
C LEU A 18 -4.38 0.06 -5.92
N TYR A 19 -3.44 -0.76 -6.36
CA TYR A 19 -3.53 -1.62 -7.53
C TYR A 19 -3.89 -3.05 -7.10
N TRP A 20 -4.93 -3.58 -7.73
CA TRP A 20 -5.46 -4.92 -7.50
C TRP A 20 -5.10 -5.78 -8.71
N PRO A 21 -4.07 -6.63 -8.63
CA PRO A 21 -3.61 -7.44 -9.77
C PRO A 21 -4.54 -8.63 -10.11
N GLY A 22 -5.62 -8.81 -9.35
CA GLY A 22 -6.62 -9.87 -9.56
C GLY A 22 -7.40 -9.74 -10.88
N GLN A 23 -8.39 -10.59 -11.07
CA GLN A 23 -9.32 -10.53 -12.22
C GLN A 23 -10.73 -10.19 -11.70
N PRO A 24 -11.28 -9.00 -11.98
CA PRO A 24 -10.72 -7.95 -12.86
C PRO A 24 -9.55 -7.18 -12.23
N VAL A 25 -8.63 -6.72 -13.09
CA VAL A 25 -7.59 -5.77 -12.68
C VAL A 25 -8.26 -4.44 -12.37
N ALA A 26 -7.88 -3.82 -11.25
CA ALA A 26 -8.47 -2.56 -10.83
C ALA A 26 -7.47 -1.65 -10.11
N THR A 27 -7.78 -0.35 -10.10
CA THR A 27 -7.12 0.65 -9.25
C THR A 27 -8.19 1.37 -8.44
N SER A 28 -7.95 1.59 -7.15
CA SER A 28 -8.87 2.29 -6.25
C SER A 28 -8.16 3.39 -5.48
N LEU A 29 -8.88 4.47 -5.18
CA LEU A 29 -8.42 5.58 -4.35
C LEU A 29 -9.24 5.65 -3.05
N TRP A 30 -8.56 5.93 -1.95
CA TRP A 30 -9.16 6.05 -0.62
C TRP A 30 -8.69 7.31 0.08
N ALA A 31 -9.53 7.86 0.96
CA ALA A 31 -9.19 9.04 1.72
C ALA A 31 -8.17 8.75 2.85
N SER A 32 -8.18 7.52 3.38
CA SER A 32 -7.25 7.05 4.41
C SER A 32 -7.07 5.52 4.38
N VAL A 33 -6.04 5.02 5.07
CA VAL A 33 -5.85 3.58 5.32
C VAL A 33 -7.00 3.01 6.16
N ASP A 34 -7.54 3.79 7.09
CA ASP A 34 -8.67 3.36 7.92
C ASP A 34 -9.94 3.14 7.08
N ASP A 35 -10.22 4.02 6.13
CA ASP A 35 -11.37 3.85 5.21
C ASP A 35 -11.21 2.60 4.34
N LEU A 36 -9.99 2.35 3.86
CA LEU A 36 -9.64 1.13 3.13
C LEU A 36 -9.89 -0.11 3.99
N LEU A 37 -9.38 -0.14 5.22
CA LEU A 37 -9.52 -1.28 6.14
C LEU A 37 -10.95 -1.48 6.65
N ALA A 38 -11.75 -0.42 6.75
CA ALA A 38 -13.17 -0.52 7.09
C ALA A 38 -13.94 -1.35 6.05
N VAL A 39 -13.55 -1.28 4.77
CA VAL A 39 -14.19 -2.04 3.68
C VAL A 39 -13.49 -3.39 3.44
N HIS A 40 -12.15 -3.39 3.40
CA HIS A 40 -11.34 -4.54 2.95
C HIS A 40 -10.58 -5.27 4.06
N GLY A 41 -10.55 -4.76 5.29
CA GLY A 41 -9.83 -5.39 6.41
C GLY A 41 -10.47 -6.69 6.90
N HIS A 42 -11.74 -6.94 6.54
CA HIS A 42 -12.48 -8.17 6.85
C HIS A 42 -12.35 -8.63 8.31
N GLY A 43 -12.36 -7.71 9.28
CA GLY A 43 -12.23 -8.05 10.71
C GLY A 43 -10.87 -8.63 11.10
N GLY A 44 -9.79 -8.22 10.42
CA GLY A 44 -8.42 -8.62 10.71
C GLY A 44 -7.91 -9.80 9.87
N TRP A 45 -8.69 -10.26 8.90
CA TRP A 45 -8.26 -11.29 7.94
C TRP A 45 -7.30 -10.71 6.90
N THR A 46 -7.33 -9.39 6.76
CA THR A 46 -6.50 -8.62 5.86
C THR A 46 -5.74 -7.58 6.66
N SER A 47 -4.44 -7.49 6.45
CA SER A 47 -3.59 -6.48 7.11
C SER A 47 -2.67 -5.79 6.12
N VAL A 48 -2.17 -4.62 6.55
CA VAL A 48 -1.27 -3.77 5.79
C VAL A 48 0.17 -3.98 6.28
N GLU A 49 1.07 -4.31 5.36
CA GLU A 49 2.51 -4.36 5.60
C GLU A 49 3.19 -3.25 4.80
N TRP A 50 4.05 -2.47 5.46
CA TRP A 50 4.80 -1.39 4.81
C TRP A 50 6.14 -1.92 4.30
N ILE A 51 6.54 -1.49 3.09
CA ILE A 51 7.80 -1.95 2.46
C ILE A 51 9.00 -1.34 3.18
N ASP A 52 8.91 -0.06 3.51
CA ASP A 52 9.92 0.64 4.29
C ASP A 52 9.64 0.43 5.79
N LYS A 53 10.52 -0.34 6.45
CA LYS A 53 10.44 -0.63 7.88
C LYS A 53 11.40 0.23 8.71
N GLY A 54 12.03 1.24 8.10
CA GLY A 54 12.87 2.23 8.77
C GLY A 54 14.27 2.36 8.17
N ASN A 55 14.65 3.62 7.94
CA ASN A 55 16.00 4.18 7.75
C ASN A 55 16.78 3.79 6.48
N ASP A 56 16.24 2.96 5.58
CA ASP A 56 16.94 2.57 4.36
C ASP A 56 16.88 3.67 3.27
N TRP A 57 17.30 4.89 3.63
CA TRP A 57 17.55 6.01 2.69
C TRP A 57 18.79 5.78 1.82
N HIS A 58 19.05 4.55 1.38
CA HIS A 58 20.09 4.27 0.42
C HIS A 58 19.58 4.58 -0.98
N ILE A 59 19.63 5.87 -1.33
CA ILE A 59 19.52 6.36 -2.71
C ILE A 59 20.60 5.65 -3.54
N HIS A 60 20.20 4.56 -4.21
CA HIS A 60 20.94 4.00 -5.32
C HIS A 60 20.38 4.62 -6.60
N ASP A 61 21.27 5.30 -7.31
CA ASP A 61 21.07 6.21 -8.45
C ASP A 61 20.53 5.56 -9.74
N THR A 62 19.60 4.61 -9.63
CA THR A 62 18.92 4.03 -10.78
C THR A 62 17.44 3.78 -10.48
N ALA A 63 16.59 4.70 -10.94
CA ALA A 63 15.14 4.59 -11.13
C ALA A 63 14.20 4.76 -9.90
N GLU A 64 13.75 6.01 -9.72
CA GLU A 64 12.33 6.41 -9.74
C GLU A 64 11.32 5.85 -8.71
N CYS A 65 11.73 5.51 -7.48
CA CYS A 65 10.78 5.56 -6.36
C CYS A 65 10.99 6.88 -5.60
N VAL A 66 10.17 7.89 -5.92
CA VAL A 66 10.02 9.03 -5.02
C VAL A 66 9.28 8.50 -3.79
N GLU A 67 10.04 7.99 -2.84
CA GLU A 67 9.53 7.66 -1.50
C GLU A 67 9.14 8.98 -0.83
N TYR A 68 7.84 9.27 -0.89
CA TYR A 68 7.24 10.24 0.02
C TYR A 68 7.07 9.55 1.37
N ASP A 69 7.46 10.22 2.45
CA ASP A 69 7.25 9.81 3.84
C ASP A 69 5.92 9.04 4.00
N ASN A 70 6.03 7.76 4.40
CA ASN A 70 4.95 6.76 4.60
C ASN A 70 4.65 5.78 3.45
N GLY A 71 5.64 5.39 2.63
CA GLY A 71 5.79 4.02 2.10
C GLY A 71 4.72 3.43 1.17
N ALA A 72 5.12 2.38 0.44
CA ALA A 72 4.18 1.54 -0.29
C ALA A 72 3.45 0.56 0.67
N ILE A 73 2.17 0.30 0.38
CA ILE A 73 1.31 -0.64 1.14
C ILE A 73 1.31 -2.00 0.44
N TRP A 74 1.51 -3.05 1.21
CA TRP A 74 1.10 -4.42 0.89
C TRP A 74 -0.15 -4.79 1.66
N VAL A 75 -1.13 -5.38 0.99
CA VAL A 75 -2.34 -5.90 1.65
C VAL A 75 -2.37 -7.42 1.50
N HIS A 76 -2.51 -8.17 2.61
CA HIS A 76 -2.52 -9.64 2.62
C HIS A 76 -3.89 -10.28 2.84
#